data_AF-A0A2E2D7M1-F1
#
_entry.id   AF-A0A2E2D7M1-F1
#
_cell.length_a   1.000
_cell.length_b   1.000
_cell.length_c   1.000
_cell.angle_alpha   90.00
_cell.angle_beta   90.00
_cell.angle_gamma   90.00
#
_symmetry.space_group_name_H-M   'P 1'
#
loop_
_entity.id
_entity.type
_entity.pdbx_description
1 polymer ?
#
loop_
_entity_poly.entity_id
_entity_poly.type
_entity_poly.pdbx_seq_one_letter_code
_entity_poly.pdbx_strand_id
1 'polypeptide(L)'
;MKNAQFVINGLFANVEKDDYEHGCDITSGTNKQVDIIFKADSIQSLIDKVNEFVGSSDYMVNPCEDEPSRIDWQVMENVDGLPANSSDVELWKVGKRDLYLVDYTAIVQQVIDVDVETVLAKTGNNL
;
A
#
# COMPACT_ATOMS: atom_id res chain seq x y z
N MET A 1 4.43 8.21 -29.14
CA MET A 1 4.56 7.13 -28.14
C MET A 1 3.21 6.98 -27.47
N LYS A 2 2.75 5.75 -27.18
CA LYS A 2 1.53 5.56 -26.39
C LYS A 2 1.75 6.13 -25.00
N ASN A 3 0.78 6.85 -24.44
CA ASN A 3 0.88 7.28 -23.05
C ASN A 3 0.83 6.02 -22.18
N ALA A 4 1.72 5.96 -21.20
CA ALA A 4 1.77 4.91 -20.21
C ALA A 4 1.65 5.54 -18.83
N GLN A 5 0.84 4.92 -17.97
CA GLN A 5 0.60 5.35 -16.61
C GLN A 5 0.78 4.16 -15.67
N PHE A 6 1.26 4.41 -14.46
CA PHE A 6 1.32 3.42 -13.40
C PHE A 6 0.11 3.56 -12.48
N VAL A 7 -0.48 2.43 -12.11
CA VAL A 7 -1.72 2.36 -11.35
C VAL A 7 -1.59 1.36 -10.21
N ILE A 8 -2.07 1.76 -9.02
CA ILE A 8 -2.42 0.86 -7.92
C ILE A 8 -3.94 0.88 -7.81
N ASN A 9 -4.55 -0.31 -7.75
CA ASN A 9 -5.99 -0.47 -7.62
C ASN A 9 -6.32 -1.24 -6.34
N GLY A 10 -6.45 -0.48 -5.25
CA GLY A 10 -6.62 -0.98 -3.90
C GLY A 10 -5.30 -1.25 -3.19
N LEU A 11 -5.37 -1.21 -1.85
CA LEU A 11 -4.33 -1.68 -0.95
C LEU A 11 -4.89 -2.84 -0.12
N PHE A 12 -4.01 -3.73 0.31
CA PHE A 12 -4.30 -4.70 1.36
C PHE A 12 -3.54 -4.30 2.61
N ALA A 13 -4.25 -4.01 3.70
CA ALA A 13 -3.65 -3.66 4.98
C ALA A 13 -3.71 -4.86 5.93
N ASN A 14 -2.55 -5.31 6.39
CA ASN A 14 -2.41 -6.20 7.53
C ASN A 14 -2.13 -5.35 8.77
N VAL A 15 -2.92 -5.52 9.83
CA VAL A 15 -2.87 -4.69 11.04
C VAL A 15 -2.67 -5.61 12.23
N GLU A 16 -1.59 -5.41 12.97
CA GLU A 16 -1.27 -6.15 14.20
C GLU A 16 -1.04 -5.17 15.33
N LYS A 17 -1.60 -5.43 16.52
CA LYS A 17 -1.27 -4.69 17.72
C LYS A 17 0.22 -4.86 17.99
N ASP A 18 0.91 -3.77 18.28
CA ASP A 18 2.33 -3.78 18.60
C ASP A 18 2.53 -3.53 20.10
N ASP A 19 3.30 -4.40 20.75
CA ASP A 19 3.76 -4.23 22.12
C ASP A 19 5.22 -3.77 22.10
N TYR A 20 5.52 -2.67 22.79
CA TYR A 20 6.87 -2.08 22.73
C TYR A 20 7.98 -3.04 23.21
N GLU A 21 7.69 -3.91 24.17
CA GLU A 21 8.69 -4.82 24.74
C GLU A 21 8.75 -6.16 23.99
N HIS A 22 7.63 -6.60 23.40
CA HIS A 22 7.49 -7.94 22.83
C HIS A 22 7.30 -7.97 21.30
N GLY A 23 7.14 -6.81 20.66
CA GLY A 23 6.83 -6.67 19.23
C GLY A 23 5.36 -6.98 18.91
N CYS A 24 5.10 -7.36 17.66
CA CYS A 24 3.75 -7.57 17.15
C CYS A 24 3.05 -8.77 17.81
N ASP A 25 1.81 -8.58 18.24
CA ASP A 25 0.91 -9.64 18.68
C ASP A 25 0.24 -10.29 17.47
N ILE A 26 0.81 -11.41 17.01
CA ILE A 26 0.31 -12.20 15.88
C ILE A 26 -1.14 -12.69 16.03
N THR A 27 -1.69 -12.69 17.25
CA THR A 27 -3.08 -13.13 17.50
C THR A 27 -4.08 -12.00 17.34
N SER A 28 -3.61 -10.75 17.29
CA SER A 28 -4.43 -9.55 17.09
C SER A 28 -4.65 -9.19 15.62
N GLY A 29 -3.99 -9.92 14.72
CA GLY A 29 -3.97 -9.65 13.29
C GLY A 29 -5.35 -9.53 12.66
N THR A 30 -5.59 -8.41 11.99
CA THR A 30 -6.75 -8.21 11.13
C THR A 30 -6.31 -7.77 9.74
N ASN A 31 -7.12 -8.11 8.74
CA ASN A 31 -6.87 -7.75 7.36
C ASN A 31 -7.97 -6.83 6.85
N LYS A 32 -7.60 -5.81 6.09
CA LYS A 32 -8.54 -4.87 5.49
C LYS A 32 -8.17 -4.60 4.04
N GLN A 33 -9.17 -4.69 3.17
CA GLN A 33 -9.05 -4.15 1.83
C GLN A 33 -9.37 -2.65 1.86
N VAL A 34 -8.49 -1.85 1.28
CA VAL A 34 -8.67 -0.40 1.15
C VAL A 34 -8.97 -0.09 -0.31
N ASP A 35 -10.20 0.30 -0.59
CA ASP A 35 -10.68 0.62 -1.94
C ASP A 35 -10.26 2.05 -2.32
N ILE A 36 -9.06 2.17 -2.87
CA ILE A 36 -8.47 3.43 -3.32
C ILE A 36 -7.65 3.20 -4.60
N ILE A 37 -7.67 4.17 -5.51
CA ILE A 37 -6.91 4.10 -6.76
C ILE A 37 -5.88 5.22 -6.79
N PHE A 38 -4.61 4.85 -6.98
CA PHE A 38 -3.53 5.79 -7.25
C PHE A 38 -3.09 5.66 -8.71
N LYS A 39 -2.82 6.81 -9.34
CA LYS A 39 -2.36 6.89 -10.73
C LYS A 39 -1.25 7.90 -10.86
N ALA A 40 -0.18 7.58 -11.57
CA ALA A 40 0.89 8.52 -11.86
C ALA A 40 1.71 8.14 -13.10
N ASP A 41 2.38 9.11 -13.70
CA ASP A 41 3.14 8.91 -14.94
C ASP A 41 4.57 8.36 -14.69
N SER A 42 4.97 8.24 -13.42
CA SER A 42 6.19 7.58 -12.99
C SER A 42 5.98 6.78 -11.70
N ILE A 43 6.79 5.73 -11.49
CA ILE A 43 6.77 4.91 -10.26
C ILE A 43 7.02 5.77 -9.02
N GLN A 44 8.00 6.68 -9.06
CA GLN A 44 8.29 7.54 -7.91
C GLN A 44 7.09 8.42 -7.54
N SER A 45 6.44 9.05 -8.53
CA SER A 45 5.26 9.87 -8.28
C SER A 45 4.07 9.05 -7.76
N LEU A 46 4.02 7.76 -8.09
CA LEU A 46 3.01 6.84 -7.55
C LEU A 46 3.31 6.53 -6.07
N ILE A 47 4.57 6.20 -5.75
CA ILE A 47 5.04 5.94 -4.39
C ILE A 47 4.81 7.17 -3.50
N ASP A 48 5.14 8.38 -3.97
CA ASP A 48 4.97 9.61 -3.19
C ASP A 48 3.49 9.83 -2.80
N LYS A 49 2.55 9.50 -3.70
CA LYS A 49 1.11 9.58 -3.40
C LYS A 49 0.67 8.57 -2.35
N VAL A 50 1.22 7.35 -2.38
CA VAL A 50 0.92 6.33 -1.37
C VAL A 50 1.56 6.71 -0.03
N ASN A 51 2.79 7.24 -0.04
CA ASN A 51 3.45 7.74 1.16
C ASN A 51 2.62 8.84 1.85
N GLU A 52 2.04 9.76 1.08
CA GLU A 52 1.15 10.80 1.60
C GLU A 52 -0.13 10.21 2.21
N PHE A 53 -0.71 9.18 1.59
CA PHE A 53 -1.91 8.51 2.08
C PHE A 53 -1.67 7.68 3.35
N VAL A 54 -0.63 6.83 3.33
CA VAL A 54 -0.25 5.96 4.46
C VAL A 54 0.39 6.77 5.59
N GLY A 55 0.97 7.92 5.28
CA GLY A 55 1.70 8.75 6.24
C GLY A 55 3.06 8.20 6.64
N SER A 56 3.65 7.34 5.80
CA SER A 56 4.98 6.75 5.98
C SER A 56 5.77 6.76 4.68
N SER A 57 7.07 6.96 4.78
CA SER A 57 8.02 6.78 3.67
C SER A 57 8.83 5.49 3.81
N ASP A 58 8.49 4.64 4.78
CA ASP A 58 9.11 3.33 4.96
C ASP A 58 8.41 2.33 4.04
N TYR A 59 9.09 1.94 2.96
CA TYR A 59 8.56 1.05 1.95
C TYR A 59 9.63 0.13 1.36
N MET A 60 9.18 -1.02 0.87
CA MET A 60 10.01 -2.01 0.19
C MET A 60 9.42 -2.35 -1.17
N VAL A 61 10.22 -2.21 -2.22
CA VAL A 61 9.86 -2.60 -3.59
C VAL A 61 10.31 -4.04 -3.81
N ASN A 62 9.41 -4.86 -4.35
CA ASN A 62 9.63 -6.28 -4.63
C ASN A 62 10.16 -7.04 -3.39
N PRO A 63 9.41 -7.01 -2.26
CA PRO A 63 9.83 -7.64 -1.02
C PRO A 63 9.99 -9.17 -1.15
N CYS A 64 9.29 -9.78 -2.10
CA CYS A 64 9.35 -11.20 -2.41
C CYS A 64 9.86 -11.40 -3.85
N GLU A 65 10.78 -12.34 -4.06
CA GLU A 65 11.42 -12.60 -5.37
C GLU A 65 10.40 -13.01 -6.45
N ASP A 66 9.30 -13.63 -6.07
CA ASP A 66 8.22 -14.08 -6.94
C ASP A 66 7.13 -13.02 -7.21
N GLU A 67 7.24 -11.83 -6.60
CA GLU A 67 6.26 -10.74 -6.73
C GLU A 67 6.90 -9.43 -7.24
N PRO A 68 7.38 -9.37 -8.50
CA PRO A 68 8.16 -8.25 -9.05
C PRO A 68 7.38 -6.96 -9.32
N SER A 69 6.12 -6.90 -8.86
CA SER A 69 5.24 -5.74 -8.98
C SER A 69 4.64 -5.30 -7.64
N ARG A 70 5.09 -5.92 -6.54
CA ARG A 70 4.62 -5.64 -5.19
C ARG A 70 5.42 -4.52 -4.56
N ILE A 71 4.73 -3.65 -3.83
CA ILE A 71 5.34 -2.70 -2.90
C ILE A 71 4.62 -2.81 -1.57
N ASP A 72 5.39 -2.87 -0.50
CA ASP A 72 4.89 -2.84 0.88
C ASP A 72 5.28 -1.53 1.54
N TRP A 73 4.37 -0.95 2.31
CA TRP A 73 4.61 0.20 3.19
C TRP A 73 4.35 -0.20 4.63
N GLN A 74 5.26 0.17 5.51
CA GLN A 74 5.09 -0.06 6.94
C GLN A 74 4.83 1.27 7.66
N VAL A 75 3.82 1.30 8.52
CA VAL A 75 3.50 2.45 9.36
C VAL A 75 3.01 1.99 10.72
N MET A 76 3.37 2.73 11.76
CA MET A 76 2.76 2.58 13.08
C MET A 76 1.54 3.49 13.17
N GLU A 77 0.36 2.91 13.40
CA GLU A 77 -0.91 3.64 13.52
C GLU A 77 -1.44 3.63 14.96
N ASN A 78 -2.21 4.65 15.31
CA ASN A 78 -2.99 4.68 16.54
C ASN A 78 -4.37 3.97 16.36
N VAL A 79 -5.16 3.92 17.43
CA VAL A 79 -6.49 3.28 17.45
C VAL A 79 -7.48 3.87 16.43
N ASP A 80 -7.25 5.08 15.94
CA ASP A 80 -8.12 5.75 14.95
C ASP A 80 -7.68 5.45 13.50
N GLY A 81 -6.63 4.64 13.31
CA GLY A 81 -6.06 4.33 11.99
C GLY A 81 -5.29 5.50 11.39
N LEU A 82 -4.70 6.35 12.24
CA LEU A 82 -3.86 7.47 11.83
C LEU A 82 -2.40 7.21 12.20
N PRO A 83 -1.43 7.69 11.39
CA PRO A 83 -0.01 7.58 11.72
C PRO A 83 0.29 8.08 13.13
N ALA A 84 1.00 7.26 13.90
CA ALA A 84 1.38 7.55 15.27
C ALA A 84 2.33 8.76 15.30
N ASN A 85 2.00 9.77 16.09
CA ASN A 85 2.90 10.89 16.35
C ASN A 85 3.86 10.60 17.51
N SER A 86 4.79 11.52 17.78
CA SER A 86 5.76 11.36 18.86
C SER A 86 5.13 11.17 20.24
N SER A 87 4.03 11.86 20.54
CA SER A 87 3.31 11.68 21.81
C SER A 87 2.65 10.31 21.90
N ASP A 88 2.19 9.76 20.78
CA ASP A 88 1.63 8.41 20.75
C ASP A 88 2.70 7.38 21.08
N VAL A 89 3.87 7.50 20.44
CA VAL A 89 5.03 6.62 20.66
C VAL A 89 5.51 6.68 22.12
N GLU A 90 5.61 7.86 22.72
CA GLU A 90 6.04 7.98 24.13
C GLU A 90 5.03 7.37 25.11
N LEU A 91 3.73 7.44 24.83
CA LEU A 91 2.70 6.80 25.65
C LEU A 91 2.66 5.28 25.44
N TRP A 92 2.92 4.82 24.22
CA TRP A 92 3.01 3.41 23.88
C TRP A 92 4.15 2.70 24.62
N LYS A 93 5.34 3.31 24.65
CA LYS A 93 6.51 2.82 25.41
C LYS A 93 6.23 2.56 26.90
N VAL A 94 5.25 3.24 27.49
CA VAL A 94 4.90 3.11 28.91
C VAL A 94 3.56 2.41 29.14
N GLY A 95 3.01 1.74 28.11
CA GLY A 95 1.76 0.98 28.20
C GLY A 95 0.50 1.82 28.41
N LYS A 96 0.55 3.12 28.08
CA LYS A 96 -0.59 4.06 28.21
C LYS A 96 -1.35 4.27 26.91
N ARG A 97 -0.86 3.73 25.80
CA ARG A 97 -1.49 3.82 24.49
C ARG A 97 -1.20 2.54 23.70
N ASP A 98 -2.24 2.02 23.07
CA ASP A 98 -2.08 0.95 22.08
C ASP A 98 -1.70 1.58 20.74
N LEU A 99 -0.71 0.97 20.08
CA LEU A 99 -0.36 1.22 18.68
C LEU A 99 -0.44 -0.08 17.90
N TYR A 100 -0.52 0.06 16.58
CA TYR A 100 -0.67 -1.04 15.66
C TYR A 100 0.36 -0.88 14.55
N LEU A 101 1.12 -1.94 14.30
CA LEU A 101 1.94 -2.01 13.11
C LEU A 101 1.05 -2.37 11.93
N VAL A 102 1.13 -1.58 10.87
CA VAL A 102 0.33 -1.76 9.66
C VAL A 102 1.23 -1.89 8.46
N ASP A 103 1.08 -3.01 7.76
CA ASP A 103 1.71 -3.26 6.47
C ASP A 103 0.66 -3.10 5.36
N TYR A 104 0.81 -2.04 4.56
CA TYR A 104 0.03 -1.81 3.36
C TYR A 104 0.75 -2.43 2.17
N THR A 105 0.13 -3.43 1.53
CA THR A 105 0.62 -4.09 0.33
C THR A 105 -0.16 -3.63 -0.90
N ALA A 106 0.56 -3.36 -1.99
CA ALA A 106 -0.03 -3.00 -3.28
C ALA A 106 0.65 -3.71 -4.45
N ILE A 107 -0.12 -3.95 -5.51
CA ILE A 107 0.40 -4.38 -6.82
C ILE A 107 0.36 -3.21 -7.79
N VAL A 108 1.50 -2.93 -8.42
CA VAL A 108 1.64 -1.88 -9.42
C VAL A 108 1.38 -2.44 -10.82
N GLN A 109 0.49 -1.78 -11.55
CA GLN A 109 0.16 -2.09 -12.94
C GLN A 109 0.67 -0.98 -13.86
N GLN A 110 1.21 -1.34 -15.02
CA GLN A 110 1.42 -0.40 -16.12
C GLN A 110 0.21 -0.44 -17.05
N VAL A 111 -0.47 0.69 -17.20
CA VAL A 111 -1.61 0.87 -18.10
C VAL A 111 -1.14 1.66 -19.32
N ILE A 112 -1.45 1.16 -20.51
CA ILE A 112 -1.10 1.79 -21.78
C ILE A 112 -2.36 2.11 -22.58
N ASP A 113 -2.35 3.27 -23.25
CA ASP A 113 -3.40 3.60 -24.19
C ASP A 113 -3.38 2.61 -25.38
N VAL A 114 -4.56 2.14 -25.78
CA VAL A 114 -4.73 1.21 -26.89
C VAL A 114 -5.64 1.77 -27.95
N ASP A 115 -5.36 1.39 -29.20
CA ASP A 115 -6.30 1.58 -30.29
C ASP A 115 -7.36 0.48 -30.21
N VAL A 116 -8.61 0.88 -30.02
CA VAL A 116 -9.71 -0.06 -29.73
C VAL A 116 -9.99 -0.98 -30.92
N GLU A 117 -9.95 -0.45 -32.15
CA GLU A 117 -10.15 -1.24 -33.38
C GLU A 117 -9.10 -2.35 -33.50
N THR A 118 -7.84 -2.02 -33.22
CA THR A 118 -6.72 -2.98 -33.23
C THR A 118 -6.90 -4.08 -32.18
N VAL A 119 -7.40 -3.74 -30.98
CA VAL A 119 -7.62 -4.73 -29.92
C VAL A 119 -8.81 -5.65 -30.25
N LEU A 120 -9.91 -5.10 -30.78
CA LEU A 120 -11.07 -5.87 -31.19
C LEU A 120 -10.74 -6.84 -32.33
N ALA A 121 -10.01 -6.37 -33.35
CA ALA A 121 -9.56 -7.21 -34.46
C ALA A 121 -8.68 -8.39 -34.02
N LYS A 122 -7.90 -8.23 -32.94
CA LYS A 122 -7.05 -9.30 -32.38
C LYS A 122 -7.79 -10.28 -31.49
N THR A 123 -8.90 -9.86 -30.86
CA THR A 123 -9.65 -10.68 -29.90
C THR A 123 -10.80 -11.46 -30.55
N GLY A 124 -11.00 -11.33 -31.87
CA GLY A 124 -12.03 -12.04 -32.62
C GLY A 124 -13.45 -11.51 -32.39
N ASN A 125 -13.58 -10.42 -31.63
CA ASN A 125 -14.85 -9.72 -31.41
C ASN A 125 -14.99 -8.62 -32.47
N ASN A 126 -15.29 -9.03 -33.70
CA ASN A 126 -15.78 -8.07 -34.69
C ASN A 126 -17.22 -7.68 -34.29
N LEU A 127 -17.46 -6.37 -34.14
CA LEU A 127 -18.80 -5.79 -34.05
C LEU A 127 -19.58 -6.02 -35.36
#